data_AF-A0A4R3E665-F1
#
_entry.id   AF-A0A4R3E665-F1
#
_cell.length_a   1.000
_cell.length_b   1.000
_cell.length_c   1.000
_cell.angle_alpha   90.00
_cell.angle_beta   90.00
_cell.angle_gamma   90.00
#
_symmetry.space_group_name_H-M   'P 1'
#
loop_
_entity.id
_entity.type
_entity.pdbx_description
1 polymer ?
#
loop_
_entity_poly.entity_id
_entity_poly.type
_entity_poly.pdbx_seq_one_letter_code
_entity_poly.pdbx_strand_id
1 'polypeptide(L)'
;MQSYRLGWYGNGDRLDVAVAANRLTACGFDVRRLDEPAGELEAGDYLVALPEALAEALVPLGLRLEPCEADIATQARPIAPVRTLVLAGRASAYPYYGYYALALARLGLAYRPVSGGEIAEGALDGENLLVLPGGFSNWSLDAKEETEGADMAVRGFFKDGGAAVVSCGGAYYLAKGRPTWLGLADARPRITQDYLRTGVGVTTCRLAEGQLRLGLPPTLEIPYFHGPVFDEIGGNCLPLATFRDLNATGHLFIDNPLTPETFAAHMEGRIAVLQAEGPRGRAVLFSPHPEMGDLLVKYMALEGYMLRYLPIRGEQVMRETLDAYRPDESRSFLMILNAVEAMAAGARAALPDATAQEQALAPTAGAKLHELIEAWHERAKALAPTSGGIGELERYLLRGFQKRLPLAGDALSTLLPKLAASRHDGPRLAASFAALAEHAVAAWATPPKRRPAELLLELELALLLIEAWRRQSDLHLTIEAHV
;
A
#
# COMPACT_ATOMS: atom_id res chain seq x y z
N MET A 1 21.49 -11.27 -23.12
CA MET A 1 20.50 -11.32 -22.02
C MET A 1 20.68 -12.67 -21.35
N GLN A 2 20.98 -12.68 -20.07
CA GLN A 2 21.03 -13.88 -19.24
C GLN A 2 19.79 -13.88 -18.33
N SER A 3 19.23 -15.05 -18.07
CA SER A 3 18.11 -15.21 -17.14
C SER A 3 18.64 -15.33 -15.71
N TYR A 4 18.04 -14.54 -14.82
CA TYR A 4 18.32 -14.57 -13.39
C TYR A 4 17.04 -14.81 -12.61
N ARG A 5 17.15 -15.57 -11.53
CA ARG A 5 16.18 -15.63 -10.44
C ARG A 5 16.42 -14.45 -9.52
N LEU A 6 15.33 -13.75 -9.22
CA LEU A 6 15.22 -12.79 -8.12
C LEU A 6 14.24 -13.37 -7.10
N GLY A 7 14.76 -14.19 -6.19
CA GLY A 7 13.95 -14.94 -5.22
C GLY A 7 13.78 -14.24 -3.88
N TRP A 8 12.65 -14.48 -3.21
CA TRP A 8 12.33 -13.84 -1.92
C TRP A 8 13.28 -14.28 -0.80
N TYR A 9 13.37 -15.59 -0.56
CA TYR A 9 14.17 -16.17 0.52
C TYR A 9 15.66 -15.78 0.42
N GLY A 10 16.24 -15.90 -0.79
CA GLY A 10 17.63 -15.53 -1.06
C GLY A 10 17.94 -14.05 -0.84
N ASN A 11 16.93 -13.19 -0.86
CA ASN A 11 17.01 -11.76 -0.59
C ASN A 11 16.59 -11.37 0.83
N GLY A 12 16.43 -12.34 1.74
CA GLY A 12 16.01 -12.12 3.12
C GLY A 12 14.55 -11.71 3.23
N ASP A 13 13.73 -12.14 2.26
CA ASP A 13 12.32 -11.83 2.12
C ASP A 13 12.02 -10.32 2.16
N ARG A 14 12.92 -9.49 1.62
CA ARG A 14 12.74 -8.03 1.57
C ARG A 14 11.87 -7.62 0.38
N LEU A 15 11.05 -6.60 0.59
CA LEU A 15 10.21 -5.98 -0.45
C LEU A 15 11.02 -5.33 -1.57
N ASP A 16 12.32 -5.09 -1.37
CA ASP A 16 13.26 -4.67 -2.43
C ASP A 16 13.20 -5.57 -3.68
N VAL A 17 12.85 -6.85 -3.52
CA VAL A 17 12.61 -7.78 -4.65
C VAL A 17 11.45 -7.30 -5.52
N ALA A 18 10.31 -6.91 -4.93
CA ALA A 18 9.19 -6.32 -5.67
C ALA A 18 9.57 -4.98 -6.30
N VAL A 19 10.33 -4.14 -5.58
CA VAL A 19 10.76 -2.85 -6.12
C VAL A 19 11.57 -3.06 -7.40
N ALA A 20 12.55 -3.96 -7.37
CA ALA A 20 13.36 -4.28 -8.55
C ALA A 20 12.50 -4.87 -9.68
N ALA A 21 11.65 -5.86 -9.41
CA ALA A 21 10.79 -6.49 -10.41
C ALA A 21 9.86 -5.48 -11.10
N ASN A 22 9.18 -4.62 -10.34
CA ASN A 22 8.27 -3.62 -10.90
C ASN A 22 9.01 -2.50 -11.63
N ARG A 23 10.19 -2.09 -11.17
CA ARG A 23 11.00 -1.08 -11.89
C ARG A 23 11.62 -1.65 -13.18
N LEU A 24 12.07 -2.90 -13.18
CA LEU A 24 12.50 -3.62 -14.39
C LEU A 24 11.38 -3.69 -15.42
N THR A 25 10.17 -4.07 -14.98
CA THR A 25 8.98 -4.10 -15.85
C THR A 25 8.66 -2.72 -16.42
N ALA A 26 8.69 -1.66 -15.59
CA ALA A 26 8.44 -0.29 -16.04
C ALA A 26 9.50 0.23 -17.03
N CYS A 27 10.73 -0.27 -16.96
CA CYS A 27 11.81 0.01 -17.90
C CYS A 27 11.81 -0.90 -19.14
N GLY A 28 10.82 -1.80 -19.28
CA GLY A 28 10.62 -2.63 -20.47
C GLY A 28 11.40 -3.95 -20.49
N PHE A 29 11.98 -4.38 -19.37
CA PHE A 29 12.60 -5.71 -19.26
C PHE A 29 11.54 -6.81 -19.14
N ASP A 30 11.85 -8.01 -19.65
CA ASP A 30 10.99 -9.19 -19.47
C ASP A 30 11.12 -9.70 -18.03
N VAL A 31 10.05 -9.50 -17.26
CA VAL A 31 9.91 -9.96 -15.88
C VAL A 31 8.76 -10.93 -15.82
N ARG A 32 9.03 -12.12 -15.29
CA ARG A 32 8.04 -13.18 -15.09
C ARG A 32 7.99 -13.58 -13.64
N ARG A 33 6.86 -14.14 -13.20
CA ARG A 33 6.66 -14.62 -11.85
C ARG A 33 6.15 -16.04 -11.85
N LEU A 34 6.67 -16.85 -10.93
CA LEU A 34 6.22 -18.22 -10.73
C LEU A 34 4.94 -18.24 -9.90
N ASP A 35 3.89 -18.87 -10.41
CA ASP A 35 2.66 -19.09 -9.66
C ASP A 35 2.73 -20.39 -8.83
N GLU A 36 3.55 -21.35 -9.25
CA GLU A 36 3.77 -22.65 -8.61
C GLU A 36 5.29 -22.89 -8.43
N PRO A 37 5.70 -23.67 -7.40
CA PRO A 37 7.11 -23.99 -7.21
C PRO A 37 7.66 -24.84 -8.36
N ALA A 38 8.92 -24.62 -8.73
CA ALA A 38 9.59 -25.31 -9.84
C ALA A 38 11.06 -25.60 -9.49
N GLY A 39 11.38 -26.87 -9.23
CA GLY A 39 12.73 -27.25 -8.78
C GLY A 39 13.07 -26.63 -7.42
N GLU A 40 14.13 -25.82 -7.36
CA GLU A 40 14.54 -25.06 -6.17
C GLU A 40 13.88 -23.66 -6.08
N LEU A 41 13.00 -23.33 -7.02
CA LEU A 41 12.29 -22.06 -7.08
C LEU A 41 10.98 -22.13 -6.32
N GLU A 42 10.65 -21.07 -5.61
CA GLU A 42 9.44 -20.98 -4.81
C GLU A 42 8.33 -20.23 -5.56
N ALA A 43 7.08 -20.56 -5.25
CA ALA A 43 5.93 -19.81 -5.74
C ALA A 43 6.02 -18.34 -5.30
N GLY A 44 5.96 -17.43 -6.25
CA GLY A 44 6.10 -15.99 -6.06
C GLY A 44 7.45 -15.41 -6.45
N ASP A 45 8.48 -16.23 -6.69
CA ASP A 45 9.79 -15.78 -7.19
C ASP A 45 9.69 -15.15 -8.58
N TYR A 46 10.58 -14.19 -8.85
CA TYR A 46 10.68 -13.56 -10.16
C TYR A 46 11.81 -14.14 -11.00
N LEU A 47 11.57 -14.26 -12.31
CA LEU A 47 12.54 -14.58 -13.34
C LEU A 47 12.71 -13.36 -14.24
N VAL A 48 13.95 -12.89 -14.41
CA VAL A 48 14.26 -11.66 -15.13
C VAL A 48 15.34 -11.91 -16.18
N ALA A 49 15.15 -11.38 -17.39
CA ALA A 49 16.16 -11.43 -18.45
C ALA A 49 16.93 -10.11 -18.50
N LEU A 50 18.21 -10.12 -18.09
CA LEU A 50 19.01 -8.90 -17.91
C LEU A 50 20.35 -8.95 -18.66
N PRO A 51 20.93 -7.79 -19.03
CA PRO A 51 22.35 -7.66 -19.30
C PRO A 51 23.19 -7.93 -18.04
N GLU A 52 24.35 -8.55 -18.19
CA GLU A 52 25.26 -8.86 -17.07
C GLU A 52 25.65 -7.60 -16.29
N ALA A 53 25.99 -6.51 -16.98
CA ALA A 53 26.32 -5.22 -16.35
C ALA A 53 25.20 -4.68 -15.45
N LEU A 54 23.94 -4.85 -15.83
CA LEU A 54 22.81 -4.45 -14.99
C LEU A 54 22.67 -5.37 -13.78
N ALA A 55 22.82 -6.68 -13.96
CA ALA A 55 22.80 -7.63 -12.84
C ALA A 55 23.90 -7.31 -11.81
N GLU A 56 25.12 -6.99 -12.27
CA GLU A 56 26.22 -6.54 -11.42
C GLU A 56 25.90 -5.21 -10.70
N ALA A 57 25.28 -4.25 -11.39
CA ALA A 57 24.91 -2.96 -10.81
C ALA A 57 23.83 -3.07 -9.72
N LEU A 58 23.00 -4.11 -9.76
CA LEU A 58 21.98 -4.37 -8.73
C LEU A 58 22.54 -5.00 -7.44
N VAL A 59 23.72 -5.63 -7.49
CA VAL A 59 24.33 -6.29 -6.32
C VAL A 59 24.73 -5.29 -5.21
N PRO A 60 25.40 -4.15 -5.49
CA PRO A 60 25.69 -3.13 -4.48
C PRO A 60 24.45 -2.51 -3.84
N LEU A 61 23.30 -2.57 -4.54
CA LEU A 61 22.01 -2.19 -3.98
C LEU A 61 21.46 -3.26 -3.03
N GLY A 62 22.20 -4.33 -2.78
CA GLY A 62 21.87 -5.41 -1.86
C GLY A 62 21.01 -6.49 -2.47
N LEU A 63 20.77 -6.51 -3.78
CA LEU A 63 19.99 -7.58 -4.43
C LEU A 63 20.88 -8.79 -4.75
N ARG A 64 20.36 -9.98 -4.50
CA ARG A 64 20.95 -11.24 -4.91
C ARG A 64 20.21 -11.76 -6.14
N LEU A 65 20.96 -11.87 -7.24
CA LEU A 65 20.49 -12.45 -8.50
C LEU A 65 21.24 -13.77 -8.75
N GLU A 66 20.50 -14.83 -9.04
CA GLU A 66 21.07 -16.16 -9.28
C GLU A 66 20.83 -16.56 -10.72
N PRO A 67 21.86 -16.92 -11.51
CA PRO A 67 21.66 -17.46 -12.85
C PRO A 67 20.66 -18.62 -12.85
N CYS A 68 19.72 -18.62 -13.79
CA CYS A 68 18.76 -19.73 -13.94
C CYS A 68 18.67 -20.24 -15.38
N GLU A 69 18.31 -21.52 -15.52
CA GLU A 69 18.13 -22.14 -16.84
C GLU A 69 16.88 -21.58 -17.54
N ALA A 70 16.99 -21.37 -18.86
CA ALA A 70 15.94 -20.72 -19.65
C ALA A 70 14.62 -21.53 -19.69
N ASP A 71 14.67 -22.85 -19.55
CA ASP A 71 13.50 -23.73 -19.67
C ASP A 71 12.47 -23.48 -18.55
N ILE A 72 12.90 -23.02 -17.37
CA ILE A 72 12.02 -22.72 -16.24
C ILE A 72 11.15 -21.48 -16.53
N ALA A 73 11.61 -20.58 -17.40
CA ALA A 73 10.87 -19.37 -17.75
C ALA A 73 9.52 -19.67 -18.42
N THR A 74 9.33 -20.85 -19.01
CA THR A 74 8.07 -21.28 -19.63
C THR A 74 6.95 -21.55 -18.63
N GLN A 75 7.29 -21.78 -17.36
CA GLN A 75 6.34 -22.05 -16.27
C GLN A 75 5.93 -20.79 -15.51
N ALA A 76 6.56 -19.66 -15.81
CA ALA A 76 6.29 -18.37 -15.17
C ALA A 76 5.40 -17.48 -16.04
N ARG A 77 4.48 -16.74 -15.41
CA ARG A 77 3.63 -15.77 -16.11
C ARG A 77 4.35 -14.42 -16.26
N PRO A 78 4.17 -13.69 -17.37
CA PRO A 78 4.69 -12.34 -17.49
C PRO A 78 4.02 -11.39 -16.48
N ILE A 79 4.78 -10.44 -15.97
CA ILE A 79 4.26 -9.33 -15.18
C ILE A 79 3.82 -8.22 -16.13
N ALA A 80 2.54 -7.85 -16.04
CA ALA A 80 1.98 -6.77 -16.84
C ALA A 80 2.46 -5.41 -16.29
N PRO A 81 2.80 -4.44 -17.15
CA PRO A 81 3.01 -3.06 -16.73
C PRO A 81 1.77 -2.50 -16.01
N VAL A 82 2.00 -1.77 -14.92
CA VAL A 82 0.93 -1.21 -14.09
C VAL A 82 1.00 0.31 -14.11
N ARG A 83 -0.12 0.95 -14.47
CA ARG A 83 -0.37 2.37 -14.28
C ARG A 83 -1.55 2.57 -13.34
N THR A 84 -1.21 3.06 -12.16
CA THR A 84 -2.13 3.14 -11.02
C THR A 84 -2.57 4.58 -10.74
N LEU A 85 -3.87 4.82 -10.62
CA LEU A 85 -4.37 5.98 -9.87
C LEU A 85 -4.67 5.60 -8.43
N VAL A 86 -4.46 6.53 -7.51
CA VAL A 86 -4.88 6.40 -6.11
C VAL A 86 -5.81 7.56 -5.79
N LEU A 87 -7.02 7.26 -5.31
CA LEU A 87 -7.92 8.30 -4.83
C LEU A 87 -7.32 8.98 -3.58
N ALA A 88 -7.09 10.29 -3.68
CA ALA A 88 -6.44 11.14 -2.69
C ALA A 88 -7.20 12.45 -2.41
N GLY A 89 -8.45 12.54 -2.86
CA GLY A 89 -9.34 13.67 -2.64
C GLY A 89 -10.03 13.68 -1.27
N ARG A 90 -11.16 14.36 -1.15
CA ARG A 90 -11.91 14.53 0.12
C ARG A 90 -12.39 13.19 0.71
N ALA A 91 -12.60 12.19 -0.12
CA ALA A 91 -13.02 10.84 0.26
C ALA A 91 -11.92 10.05 0.95
N SER A 92 -10.66 10.36 0.65
CA SER A 92 -9.49 9.71 1.25
C SER A 92 -8.31 10.67 1.29
N ALA A 93 -8.43 11.72 2.10
CA ALA A 93 -7.36 12.71 2.28
C ALA A 93 -6.17 12.11 3.05
N TYR A 94 -4.99 12.75 2.97
CA TYR A 94 -3.85 12.36 3.80
C TYR A 94 -4.23 12.43 5.30
N PRO A 95 -3.88 11.44 6.13
CA PRO A 95 -2.96 10.32 5.88
C PRO A 95 -3.59 9.05 5.30
N TYR A 96 -4.91 8.98 5.06
CA TYR A 96 -5.59 7.72 4.73
C TYR A 96 -5.10 7.07 3.44
N TYR A 97 -5.02 7.81 2.33
CA TYR A 97 -4.40 7.26 1.11
C TYR A 97 -2.87 7.10 1.24
N GLY A 98 -2.25 7.79 2.22
CA GLY A 98 -0.82 7.75 2.50
C GLY A 98 -0.31 6.36 2.88
N TYR A 99 -1.17 5.51 3.44
CA TYR A 99 -0.85 4.11 3.71
C TYR A 99 -0.72 3.29 2.41
N TYR A 100 -1.63 3.49 1.46
CA TYR A 100 -1.48 2.91 0.12
C TYR A 100 -0.28 3.49 -0.62
N ALA A 101 -0.02 4.79 -0.49
CA ALA A 101 1.19 5.41 -1.04
C ALA A 101 2.46 4.72 -0.53
N LEU A 102 2.54 4.43 0.77
CA LEU A 102 3.65 3.71 1.38
C LEU A 102 3.76 2.28 0.81
N ALA A 103 2.66 1.54 0.81
CA ALA A 103 2.64 0.17 0.30
C ALA A 103 3.08 0.13 -1.18
N LEU A 104 2.52 0.98 -2.04
CA LEU A 104 2.86 1.03 -3.46
C LEU A 104 4.33 1.42 -3.68
N ALA A 105 4.85 2.40 -2.94
CA ALA A 105 6.25 2.80 -3.05
C ALA A 105 7.21 1.68 -2.59
N ARG A 106 6.88 0.97 -1.50
CA ARG A 106 7.64 -0.20 -1.01
C ARG A 106 7.54 -1.41 -1.93
N LEU A 107 6.58 -1.43 -2.85
CA LEU A 107 6.45 -2.42 -3.91
C LEU A 107 7.05 -1.94 -5.24
N GLY A 108 7.56 -0.70 -5.31
CA GLY A 108 8.10 -0.09 -6.52
C GLY A 108 7.05 0.15 -7.60
N LEU A 109 5.82 0.48 -7.23
CA LEU A 109 4.75 0.84 -8.15
C LEU A 109 4.60 2.35 -8.23
N ALA A 110 4.66 2.91 -9.44
CA ALA A 110 4.36 4.32 -9.66
C ALA A 110 2.84 4.54 -9.64
N TYR A 111 2.40 5.67 -9.09
CA TYR A 111 0.97 5.98 -9.02
C TYR A 111 0.71 7.49 -9.12
N ARG A 112 -0.48 7.90 -9.55
CA ARG A 112 -0.89 9.30 -9.51
C ARG A 112 -1.98 9.49 -8.45
N PRO A 113 -1.77 10.32 -7.41
CA PRO A 113 -2.85 10.75 -6.52
C PRO A 113 -3.86 11.59 -7.31
N VAL A 114 -5.16 11.33 -7.16
CA VAL A 114 -6.22 12.06 -7.86
C VAL A 114 -7.42 12.31 -6.95
N SER A 115 -8.12 13.42 -7.16
CA SER A 115 -9.41 13.75 -6.54
C SER A 115 -10.59 13.18 -7.33
N GLY A 116 -11.80 13.24 -6.76
CA GLY A 116 -13.02 12.90 -7.50
C GLY A 116 -13.25 13.82 -8.70
N GLY A 117 -12.93 15.11 -8.59
CA GLY A 117 -13.05 16.07 -9.68
C GLY A 117 -12.15 15.71 -10.86
N GLU A 118 -10.88 15.40 -10.60
CA GLU A 118 -9.95 14.94 -11.65
C GLU A 118 -10.43 13.63 -12.29
N ILE A 119 -11.01 12.71 -11.52
CA ILE A 119 -11.62 11.48 -12.05
C ILE A 119 -12.77 11.81 -13.00
N ALA A 120 -13.67 12.73 -12.62
CA ALA A 120 -14.77 13.19 -13.47
C ALA A 120 -14.27 13.87 -14.76
N GLU A 121 -13.13 14.54 -14.70
CA GLU A 121 -12.47 15.22 -15.83
C GLU A 121 -11.64 14.30 -16.74
N GLY A 122 -11.64 12.99 -16.50
CA GLY A 122 -10.97 12.00 -17.37
C GLY A 122 -9.59 11.54 -16.88
N ALA A 123 -9.25 11.73 -15.61
CA ALA A 123 -7.98 11.25 -15.06
C ALA A 123 -7.73 9.74 -15.26
N LEU A 124 -8.79 8.95 -15.41
CA LEU A 124 -8.70 7.51 -15.65
C LEU A 124 -8.16 7.16 -17.05
N ASP A 125 -8.05 8.11 -17.98
CA ASP A 125 -7.57 7.85 -19.32
C ASP A 125 -6.11 7.37 -19.34
N GLY A 126 -5.88 6.24 -20.03
CA GLY A 126 -4.55 5.62 -20.14
C GLY A 126 -4.05 4.87 -18.90
N GLU A 127 -4.84 4.83 -17.83
CA GLU A 127 -4.57 4.06 -16.62
C GLU A 127 -5.17 2.65 -16.75
N ASN A 128 -4.61 1.66 -16.07
CA ASN A 128 -5.17 0.30 -16.06
C ASN A 128 -5.59 -0.18 -14.67
N LEU A 129 -5.14 0.51 -13.61
CA LEU A 129 -5.48 0.17 -12.24
C LEU A 129 -5.97 1.40 -11.47
N LEU A 130 -7.06 1.24 -10.73
CA LEU A 130 -7.57 2.21 -9.78
C LEU A 130 -7.47 1.65 -8.35
N VAL A 131 -6.83 2.41 -7.46
CA VAL A 131 -6.78 2.12 -6.03
C VAL A 131 -7.74 3.04 -5.29
N LEU A 132 -8.69 2.45 -4.56
CA LEU A 132 -9.65 3.16 -3.72
C LEU A 132 -9.40 2.80 -2.25
N PRO A 133 -8.75 3.70 -1.49
CA PRO A 133 -8.53 3.48 -0.06
C PRO A 133 -9.82 3.54 0.77
N GLY A 134 -9.65 3.37 2.08
CA GLY A 134 -10.70 3.69 3.06
C GLY A 134 -11.03 5.19 3.16
N GLY A 135 -12.02 5.53 3.97
CA GLY A 135 -12.42 6.93 4.25
C GLY A 135 -13.83 7.31 3.79
N PHE A 136 -14.48 6.46 2.98
CA PHE A 136 -15.84 6.69 2.46
C PHE A 136 -16.63 5.38 2.31
N SER A 137 -17.49 5.05 3.28
CA SER A 137 -18.19 3.75 3.32
C SER A 137 -19.66 3.82 2.89
N ASN A 138 -20.39 4.84 3.34
CA ASN A 138 -21.84 4.93 3.13
C ASN A 138 -22.26 5.78 1.91
N TRP A 139 -21.30 6.40 1.23
CA TRP A 139 -21.53 7.41 0.21
C TRP A 139 -20.97 6.94 -1.14
N SER A 140 -21.49 7.53 -2.22
CA SER A 140 -20.84 7.41 -3.51
C SER A 140 -19.60 8.32 -3.58
N LEU A 141 -18.81 8.19 -4.64
CA LEU A 141 -17.64 9.04 -4.81
C LEU A 141 -18.08 10.48 -5.06
N ASP A 142 -19.06 10.69 -5.93
CA ASP A 142 -19.65 12.01 -6.21
C ASP A 142 -20.06 12.74 -4.93
N ALA A 143 -20.83 12.06 -4.08
CA ALA A 143 -21.34 12.64 -2.84
C ALA A 143 -20.22 12.98 -1.84
N LYS A 144 -19.17 12.16 -1.78
CA LYS A 144 -18.09 12.34 -0.80
C LYS A 144 -17.03 13.34 -1.26
N GLU A 145 -16.75 13.36 -2.56
CA GLU A 145 -15.84 14.30 -3.21
C GLU A 145 -16.50 15.65 -3.50
N GLU A 146 -17.82 15.76 -3.30
CA GLU A 146 -18.60 16.97 -3.59
C GLU A 146 -18.44 17.39 -5.06
N THR A 147 -18.52 16.40 -5.94
CA THR A 147 -18.34 16.52 -7.40
C THR A 147 -19.39 15.69 -8.14
N GLU A 148 -19.62 15.97 -9.41
CA GLU A 148 -20.53 15.21 -10.25
C GLU A 148 -19.75 14.46 -11.33
N GLY A 149 -20.12 13.20 -11.58
CA GLY A 149 -19.62 12.43 -12.73
C GLY A 149 -18.43 11.52 -12.42
N ALA A 150 -17.85 11.56 -11.22
CA ALA A 150 -16.78 10.65 -10.83
C ALA A 150 -17.28 9.20 -10.76
N ASP A 151 -18.49 8.96 -10.22
CA ASP A 151 -19.14 7.64 -10.22
C ASP A 151 -19.31 7.09 -11.65
N MET A 152 -19.69 7.97 -12.60
CA MET A 152 -19.87 7.61 -14.01
C MET A 152 -18.54 7.28 -14.68
N ALA A 153 -17.50 8.10 -14.44
CA ALA A 153 -16.16 7.87 -14.97
C ALA A 153 -15.57 6.54 -14.47
N VAL A 154 -15.74 6.21 -13.20
CA VAL A 154 -15.30 4.93 -12.64
C VAL A 154 -16.06 3.75 -13.28
N ARG A 155 -17.37 3.86 -13.50
CA ARG A 155 -18.14 2.82 -14.24
C ARG A 155 -17.63 2.65 -15.68
N GLY A 156 -17.33 3.76 -16.37
CA GLY A 156 -16.74 3.75 -17.71
C GLY A 156 -15.40 3.03 -17.73
N PHE A 157 -14.50 3.40 -16.82
CA PHE A 157 -13.19 2.75 -16.68
C PHE A 157 -13.28 1.24 -16.54
N PHE A 158 -14.18 0.72 -15.70
CA PHE A 158 -14.37 -0.72 -15.57
C PHE A 158 -14.97 -1.38 -16.81
N LYS A 159 -15.91 -0.70 -17.48
CA LYS A 159 -16.48 -1.18 -18.75
C LYS A 159 -15.42 -1.28 -19.85
N ASP A 160 -14.43 -0.40 -19.82
CA ASP A 160 -13.31 -0.37 -20.77
C ASP A 160 -12.18 -1.34 -20.40
N GLY A 161 -12.39 -2.22 -19.41
CA GLY A 161 -11.42 -3.23 -18.98
C GLY A 161 -10.44 -2.75 -17.91
N GLY A 162 -10.66 -1.60 -17.28
CA GLY A 162 -9.92 -1.19 -16.10
C GLY A 162 -10.14 -2.15 -14.91
N ALA A 163 -9.20 -2.17 -13.99
CA ALA A 163 -9.24 -3.01 -12.79
C ALA A 163 -9.05 -2.20 -11.51
N ALA A 164 -9.39 -2.76 -10.35
CA ALA A 164 -9.20 -2.07 -9.08
C ALA A 164 -8.68 -2.93 -7.92
N VAL A 165 -7.99 -2.28 -7.00
CA VAL A 165 -7.62 -2.83 -5.68
C VAL A 165 -8.13 -1.85 -4.63
N VAL A 166 -8.98 -2.31 -3.71
CA VAL A 166 -9.70 -1.40 -2.81
C VAL A 166 -9.71 -1.92 -1.38
N SER A 167 -9.73 -1.01 -0.39
CA SER A 167 -9.90 -1.36 1.04
C SER A 167 -11.06 -0.60 1.68
N CYS A 168 -11.68 -1.20 2.70
CA CYS A 168 -12.68 -0.57 3.58
C CYS A 168 -13.76 0.23 2.82
N GLY A 169 -13.65 1.56 2.78
CA GLY A 169 -14.57 2.46 2.07
C GLY A 169 -14.68 2.16 0.57
N GLY A 170 -13.55 2.01 -0.12
CA GLY A 170 -13.53 1.56 -1.51
C GLY A 170 -14.16 0.18 -1.71
N ALA A 171 -14.00 -0.73 -0.74
CA ALA A 171 -14.64 -2.05 -0.78
C ALA A 171 -16.16 -1.97 -0.59
N TYR A 172 -16.68 -1.11 0.29
CA TYR A 172 -18.11 -0.82 0.38
C TYR A 172 -18.64 -0.24 -0.93
N TYR A 173 -17.95 0.76 -1.48
CA TYR A 173 -18.35 1.45 -2.70
C TYR A 173 -18.45 0.52 -3.92
N LEU A 174 -17.57 -0.47 -4.04
CA LEU A 174 -17.63 -1.46 -5.12
C LEU A 174 -18.60 -2.63 -4.86
N ALA A 175 -19.09 -2.80 -3.63
CA ALA A 175 -20.02 -3.87 -3.26
C ALA A 175 -21.49 -3.53 -3.61
N LYS A 176 -22.35 -4.55 -3.60
CA LYS A 176 -23.81 -4.36 -3.60
C LYS A 176 -24.30 -4.07 -2.19
N GLY A 177 -25.48 -3.45 -2.08
CA GLY A 177 -26.20 -3.33 -0.80
C GLY A 177 -26.75 -1.93 -0.52
N ARG A 178 -26.31 -0.90 -1.25
CA ARG A 178 -26.89 0.45 -1.19
C ARG A 178 -27.06 1.07 -2.58
N PRO A 179 -28.05 1.95 -2.78
CA PRO A 179 -28.32 2.58 -4.08
C PRO A 179 -27.16 3.41 -4.64
N THR A 180 -26.36 4.01 -3.76
CA THR A 180 -25.23 4.90 -4.11
C THR A 180 -23.92 4.16 -4.35
N TRP A 181 -23.88 2.85 -4.18
CA TRP A 181 -22.68 2.04 -4.46
C TRP A 181 -22.67 1.58 -5.92
N LEU A 182 -21.48 1.29 -6.44
CA LEU A 182 -21.35 0.84 -7.83
C LEU A 182 -21.89 -0.56 -8.06
N GLY A 183 -21.81 -1.42 -7.03
CA GLY A 183 -22.31 -2.78 -7.10
C GLY A 183 -21.50 -3.70 -8.00
N LEU A 184 -20.26 -3.37 -8.36
CA LEU A 184 -19.39 -4.18 -9.23
C LEU A 184 -19.28 -5.63 -8.72
N ALA A 185 -18.97 -5.79 -7.44
CA ALA A 185 -19.00 -7.07 -6.77
C ALA A 185 -20.44 -7.46 -6.43
N ASP A 186 -20.89 -8.64 -6.84
CA ASP A 186 -22.13 -9.25 -6.34
C ASP A 186 -21.92 -9.77 -4.92
N ALA A 187 -21.50 -8.89 -4.02
CA ALA A 187 -21.26 -9.20 -2.62
C ALA A 187 -21.99 -8.16 -1.79
N ARG A 188 -22.70 -8.60 -0.74
CA ARG A 188 -23.39 -7.70 0.19
C ARG A 188 -22.69 -7.74 1.54
N PRO A 189 -22.23 -6.60 2.07
CA PRO A 189 -21.77 -6.51 3.44
C PRO A 189 -22.93 -6.76 4.41
N ARG A 190 -22.65 -7.49 5.48
CA ARG A 190 -23.59 -7.77 6.58
C ARG A 190 -24.13 -6.49 7.23
N ILE A 191 -23.27 -5.47 7.31
CA ILE A 191 -23.56 -4.19 7.93
C ILE A 191 -23.33 -3.10 6.88
N THR A 192 -24.41 -2.47 6.40
CA THR A 192 -24.33 -1.48 5.31
C THR A 192 -24.55 -0.03 5.75
N GLN A 193 -25.06 0.20 6.97
CA GLN A 193 -25.38 1.54 7.48
C GLN A 193 -24.50 1.92 8.66
N ASP A 194 -24.52 1.10 9.71
CA ASP A 194 -23.74 1.33 10.93
C ASP A 194 -22.37 0.66 10.85
N TYR A 195 -21.59 0.96 9.79
CA TYR A 195 -20.30 0.29 9.53
C TYR A 195 -19.31 0.36 10.70
N LEU A 196 -19.46 1.36 11.59
CA LEU A 196 -18.67 1.46 12.82
C LEU A 196 -18.90 0.30 13.81
N ARG A 197 -19.96 -0.51 13.67
CA ARG A 197 -20.27 -1.61 14.59
C ARG A 197 -19.17 -2.67 14.73
N THR A 198 -18.29 -2.79 13.74
CA THR A 198 -17.22 -3.80 13.75
C THR A 198 -15.92 -3.32 14.40
N GLY A 199 -15.84 -2.07 14.83
CA GLY A 199 -14.72 -1.58 15.63
C GLY A 199 -13.35 -1.57 14.91
N VAL A 200 -12.29 -1.46 15.72
CA VAL A 200 -10.89 -1.36 15.31
C VAL A 200 -10.04 -2.40 16.05
N GLY A 201 -9.11 -3.07 15.35
CA GLY A 201 -8.21 -4.04 15.96
C GLY A 201 -7.22 -4.66 14.98
N VAL A 202 -6.50 -5.69 15.43
CA VAL A 202 -5.63 -6.53 14.60
C VAL A 202 -6.28 -7.90 14.47
N THR A 203 -6.58 -8.30 13.24
CA THR A 203 -7.24 -9.58 12.95
C THR A 203 -6.27 -10.54 12.28
N THR A 204 -6.34 -11.82 12.62
CA THR A 204 -5.72 -12.85 11.79
C THR A 204 -6.70 -13.25 10.68
N CYS A 205 -6.28 -13.15 9.43
CA CYS A 205 -7.01 -13.65 8.28
C CYS A 205 -6.41 -14.98 7.80
N ARG A 206 -7.26 -15.95 7.46
CA ARG A 206 -6.87 -17.16 6.74
C ARG A 206 -6.95 -16.90 5.25
N LEU A 207 -5.84 -17.08 4.54
CA LEU A 207 -5.73 -16.88 3.10
C LEU A 207 -6.04 -18.19 2.36
N ALA A 208 -6.86 -18.12 1.31
CA ALA A 208 -7.07 -19.22 0.39
C ALA A 208 -5.78 -19.52 -0.39
N GLU A 209 -5.63 -20.75 -0.89
CA GLU A 209 -4.59 -21.04 -1.88
C GLU A 209 -4.85 -20.25 -3.17
N GLY A 210 -3.78 -19.90 -3.89
CA GLY A 210 -3.86 -19.16 -5.16
C GLY A 210 -3.10 -17.83 -5.12
N GLN A 211 -3.38 -16.99 -6.13
CA GLN A 211 -2.55 -15.81 -6.45
C GLN A 211 -2.37 -14.84 -5.28
N LEU A 212 -3.40 -14.61 -4.45
CA LEU A 212 -3.31 -13.71 -3.30
C LEU A 212 -2.29 -14.17 -2.24
N ARG A 213 -1.98 -15.46 -2.18
CA ARG A 213 -1.12 -16.08 -1.16
C ARG A 213 0.33 -16.34 -1.63
N LEU A 214 0.69 -16.00 -2.87
CA LEU A 214 2.06 -16.18 -3.36
C LEU A 214 3.08 -15.47 -2.44
N GLY A 215 4.08 -16.22 -1.95
CA GLY A 215 5.08 -15.73 -1.00
C GLY A 215 4.57 -15.42 0.41
N LEU A 216 3.36 -15.90 0.77
CA LEU A 216 2.73 -15.63 2.07
C LEU A 216 2.36 -16.90 2.84
N PRO A 217 2.40 -16.84 4.19
CA PRO A 217 1.90 -17.91 5.03
C PRO A 217 0.38 -18.09 4.86
N PRO A 218 -0.18 -19.26 5.26
CA PRO A 218 -1.62 -19.51 5.19
C PRO A 218 -2.47 -18.56 6.02
N THR A 219 -1.88 -17.88 7.00
CA THR A 219 -2.55 -16.86 7.80
C THR A 219 -1.69 -15.64 8.00
N LEU A 220 -2.31 -14.47 7.99
CA LEU A 220 -1.62 -13.20 8.16
C LEU A 220 -2.38 -12.30 9.16
N GLU A 221 -1.62 -11.58 9.99
CA GLU A 221 -2.17 -10.53 10.84
C GLU A 221 -2.33 -9.25 10.03
N ILE A 222 -3.52 -8.67 10.04
CA ILE A 222 -3.84 -7.48 9.26
C ILE A 222 -4.62 -6.50 10.14
N PRO A 223 -4.23 -5.22 10.16
CA PRO A 223 -5.02 -4.19 10.82
C PRO A 223 -6.44 -4.14 10.24
N TYR A 224 -7.43 -3.94 11.10
CA TYR A 224 -8.83 -3.85 10.74
C TYR A 224 -9.43 -2.55 11.27
N PHE A 225 -10.16 -1.84 10.41
CA PHE A 225 -10.76 -0.54 10.71
C PHE A 225 -12.11 -0.39 9.99
N HIS A 226 -13.17 -0.88 10.63
CA HIS A 226 -14.57 -0.71 10.16
C HIS A 226 -14.89 -1.21 8.73
N GLY A 227 -14.07 -2.09 8.15
CA GLY A 227 -14.26 -2.58 6.79
C GLY A 227 -15.49 -3.48 6.60
N PRO A 228 -15.96 -3.69 5.36
CA PRO A 228 -17.14 -4.52 5.08
C PRO A 228 -16.92 -5.99 5.44
N VAL A 229 -17.81 -6.57 6.24
CA VAL A 229 -17.79 -8.02 6.46
C VAL A 229 -18.80 -8.66 5.51
N PHE A 230 -18.34 -9.51 4.61
CA PHE A 230 -19.20 -10.12 3.60
C PHE A 230 -19.70 -11.50 4.07
N ASP A 231 -21.01 -11.71 3.97
CA ASP A 231 -21.68 -12.99 4.25
C ASP A 231 -22.52 -13.51 3.09
N GLU A 232 -22.92 -12.64 2.15
CA GLU A 232 -23.59 -12.99 0.91
C GLU A 232 -22.69 -12.66 -0.28
N ILE A 233 -22.31 -13.66 -1.07
CA ILE A 233 -21.60 -13.50 -2.35
C ILE A 233 -22.33 -14.24 -3.47
N GLY A 234 -22.39 -13.60 -4.64
CA GLY A 234 -22.97 -14.11 -5.88
C GLY A 234 -21.92 -14.66 -6.82
N GLY A 235 -22.36 -15.11 -8.00
CA GLY A 235 -21.54 -15.93 -8.91
C GLY A 235 -20.33 -15.23 -9.54
N ASN A 236 -20.20 -13.91 -9.42
CA ASN A 236 -19.05 -13.16 -9.94
C ASN A 236 -18.00 -12.85 -8.87
N CYS A 237 -18.10 -13.45 -7.68
CA CYS A 237 -17.21 -13.23 -6.56
C CYS A 237 -16.53 -14.54 -6.11
N LEU A 238 -15.22 -14.46 -5.85
CA LEU A 238 -14.40 -15.53 -5.30
C LEU A 238 -13.83 -15.09 -3.94
N PRO A 239 -14.12 -15.78 -2.83
CA PRO A 239 -13.51 -15.46 -1.54
C PRO A 239 -12.02 -15.81 -1.57
N LEU A 240 -11.18 -14.87 -1.16
CA LEU A 240 -9.73 -15.01 -1.11
C LEU A 240 -9.16 -15.10 0.31
N ALA A 241 -9.90 -14.60 1.31
CA ALA A 241 -9.55 -14.75 2.71
C ALA A 241 -10.77 -14.67 3.64
N THR A 242 -10.66 -15.27 4.82
CA THR A 242 -11.68 -15.21 5.89
C THR A 242 -11.09 -14.74 7.21
N PHE A 243 -11.86 -14.02 8.02
CA PHE A 243 -11.46 -13.68 9.39
C PHE A 243 -11.36 -14.95 10.24
N ARG A 244 -10.22 -15.12 10.93
CA ARG A 244 -9.93 -16.27 11.79
C ARG A 244 -9.96 -15.87 13.27
N ASP A 245 -9.12 -14.92 13.67
CA ASP A 245 -8.99 -14.50 15.07
C ASP A 245 -8.95 -12.98 15.22
N LEU A 246 -9.26 -12.51 16.43
CA LEU A 246 -8.93 -11.17 16.92
C LEU A 246 -7.69 -11.26 17.82
N ASN A 247 -6.57 -10.64 17.39
CA ASN A 247 -5.31 -10.69 18.14
C ASN A 247 -5.19 -9.55 19.14
N ALA A 248 -5.65 -8.35 18.75
CA ALA A 248 -5.56 -7.16 19.59
C ALA A 248 -6.71 -6.19 19.29
N THR A 249 -7.13 -5.43 20.31
CA THR A 249 -8.10 -4.34 20.17
C THR A 249 -7.35 -3.03 19.92
N GLY A 250 -7.88 -2.18 19.04
CA GLY A 250 -7.27 -0.90 18.67
C GLY A 250 -8.14 0.28 19.09
N HIS A 251 -7.49 1.40 19.44
CA HIS A 251 -8.15 2.65 19.83
C HIS A 251 -7.69 3.85 18.98
N LEU A 252 -6.80 3.62 18.02
CA LEU A 252 -6.20 4.69 17.21
C LEU A 252 -7.25 5.42 16.35
N PHE A 253 -7.16 6.75 16.34
CA PHE A 253 -7.98 7.70 15.58
C PHE A 253 -9.47 7.77 15.93
N ILE A 254 -10.13 6.62 16.05
CA ILE A 254 -11.51 6.48 16.48
C ILE A 254 -11.52 5.52 17.67
N ASP A 255 -11.94 6.01 18.84
CA ASP A 255 -12.07 5.19 20.04
C ASP A 255 -13.30 4.30 19.96
N ASN A 256 -13.17 3.21 19.19
CA ASN A 256 -14.20 2.23 18.93
C ASN A 256 -13.56 0.84 18.77
N PRO A 257 -13.07 0.25 19.87
CA PRO A 257 -12.34 -1.01 19.83
C PRO A 257 -13.26 -2.16 19.38
N LEU A 258 -12.71 -3.05 18.55
CA LEU A 258 -13.37 -4.30 18.20
C LEU A 258 -13.27 -5.27 19.37
N THR A 259 -14.40 -5.59 20.01
CA THR A 259 -14.43 -6.52 21.14
C THR A 259 -14.44 -7.99 20.68
N PRO A 260 -13.98 -8.95 21.50
CA PRO A 260 -14.08 -10.36 21.19
C PRO A 260 -15.52 -10.83 20.88
N GLU A 261 -16.51 -10.30 21.61
CA GLU A 261 -17.93 -10.63 21.40
C GLU A 261 -18.42 -10.13 20.04
N THR A 262 -18.03 -8.91 19.67
CA THR A 262 -18.36 -8.30 18.38
C THR A 262 -17.72 -9.07 17.24
N PHE A 263 -16.45 -9.46 17.40
CA PHE A 263 -15.72 -10.26 16.41
C PHE A 263 -16.39 -11.63 16.20
N ALA A 264 -16.65 -12.37 17.28
CA ALA A 264 -17.31 -13.67 17.21
C ALA A 264 -18.71 -13.58 16.55
N ALA A 265 -19.50 -12.57 16.94
CA ALA A 265 -20.85 -12.39 16.43
C ALA A 265 -20.87 -12.01 14.93
N HIS A 266 -19.96 -11.14 14.50
CA HIS A 266 -20.08 -10.45 13.22
C HIS A 266 -19.00 -10.76 12.19
N MET A 267 -17.83 -11.27 12.57
CA MET A 267 -16.65 -11.36 11.72
C MET A 267 -16.12 -12.79 11.59
N GLU A 268 -16.03 -13.53 12.68
CA GLU A 268 -15.40 -14.85 12.71
C GLU A 268 -15.95 -15.78 11.61
N GLY A 269 -15.04 -16.39 10.86
CA GLY A 269 -15.34 -17.31 9.75
C GLY A 269 -15.88 -16.66 8.48
N ARG A 270 -16.12 -15.34 8.46
CA ARG A 270 -16.68 -14.62 7.32
C ARG A 270 -15.60 -14.08 6.39
N ILE A 271 -16.02 -13.68 5.20
CA ILE A 271 -15.13 -13.28 4.12
C ILE A 271 -14.51 -11.92 4.46
N ALA A 272 -13.18 -11.89 4.52
CA ALA A 272 -12.35 -10.72 4.76
C ALA A 272 -11.83 -10.11 3.45
N VAL A 273 -11.57 -10.95 2.44
CA VAL A 273 -11.09 -10.51 1.13
C VAL A 273 -11.79 -11.31 0.05
N LEU A 274 -12.20 -10.65 -1.02
CA LEU A 274 -12.76 -11.30 -2.20
C LEU A 274 -12.23 -10.67 -3.50
N GLN A 275 -12.22 -11.47 -4.57
CA GLN A 275 -12.10 -10.99 -5.93
C GLN A 275 -13.49 -10.94 -6.55
N ALA A 276 -13.77 -9.87 -7.28
CA ALA A 276 -14.93 -9.75 -8.13
C ALA A 276 -14.47 -9.68 -9.59
N GLU A 277 -15.10 -10.45 -10.47
CA GLU A 277 -14.77 -10.47 -11.89
C GLU A 277 -16.02 -10.77 -12.71
N GLY A 278 -16.32 -9.91 -13.68
CA GLY A 278 -17.45 -10.12 -14.58
C GLY A 278 -17.69 -8.93 -15.52
N PRO A 279 -18.87 -8.84 -16.16
CA PRO A 279 -19.17 -7.81 -17.16
C PRO A 279 -19.13 -6.36 -16.65
N ARG A 280 -19.08 -6.17 -15.32
CA ARG A 280 -19.05 -4.86 -14.67
C ARG A 280 -17.63 -4.43 -14.26
N GLY A 281 -16.62 -5.22 -14.62
CA GLY A 281 -15.22 -4.99 -14.29
C GLY A 281 -14.65 -6.06 -13.37
N ARG A 282 -13.43 -5.79 -12.90
CA ARG A 282 -12.68 -6.67 -12.00
C ARG A 282 -12.06 -5.89 -10.86
N ALA A 283 -12.08 -6.47 -9.67
CA ALA A 283 -11.45 -5.86 -8.50
C ALA A 283 -11.09 -6.90 -7.42
N VAL A 284 -10.09 -6.57 -6.60
CA VAL A 284 -9.89 -7.20 -5.29
C VAL A 284 -10.36 -6.24 -4.20
N LEU A 285 -11.26 -6.73 -3.34
CA LEU A 285 -11.87 -5.98 -2.25
C LEU A 285 -11.33 -6.50 -0.92
N PHE A 286 -10.59 -5.64 -0.22
CA PHE A 286 -10.12 -5.88 1.14
C PHE A 286 -11.10 -5.29 2.15
N SER A 287 -11.59 -6.12 3.06
CA SER A 287 -12.20 -5.66 4.30
C SER A 287 -11.18 -5.06 5.27
N PRO A 288 -10.09 -5.77 5.64
CA PRO A 288 -9.04 -5.19 6.48
C PRO A 288 -8.17 -4.20 5.68
N HIS A 289 -7.18 -3.63 6.35
CA HIS A 289 -6.28 -2.62 5.81
C HIS A 289 -4.85 -3.16 5.64
N PRO A 290 -4.58 -3.99 4.61
CA PRO A 290 -3.23 -4.48 4.36
C PRO A 290 -2.23 -3.34 4.07
N GLU A 291 -2.70 -2.18 3.62
CA GLU A 291 -1.88 -1.00 3.34
C GLU A 291 -1.36 -0.32 4.60
N MET A 292 -2.04 -0.50 5.73
CA MET A 292 -1.62 0.08 7.00
C MET A 292 -0.53 -0.78 7.67
N GLY A 293 -0.54 -2.08 7.40
CA GLY A 293 0.51 -3.04 7.76
C GLY A 293 1.03 -2.96 9.20
N ASP A 294 2.29 -3.34 9.37
CA ASP A 294 2.99 -3.33 10.66
C ASP A 294 3.08 -1.92 11.28
N LEU A 295 2.98 -0.85 10.48
CA LEU A 295 2.97 0.51 11.00
C LEU A 295 1.81 0.69 12.00
N LEU A 296 0.60 0.34 11.60
CA LEU A 296 -0.56 0.50 12.48
C LEU A 296 -0.52 -0.51 13.64
N VAL A 297 -0.07 -1.75 13.40
CA VAL A 297 0.08 -2.76 14.45
C VAL A 297 1.03 -2.28 15.55
N LYS A 298 2.18 -1.70 15.18
CA LYS A 298 3.17 -1.15 16.11
C LYS A 298 2.55 -0.13 17.07
N TYR A 299 1.75 0.80 16.56
CA TYR A 299 1.14 1.84 17.39
C TYR A 299 -0.09 1.38 18.17
N MET A 300 -0.84 0.38 17.67
CA MET A 300 -1.85 -0.30 18.50
C MET A 300 -1.18 -1.04 19.66
N ALA A 301 -0.03 -1.67 19.43
CA ALA A 301 0.75 -2.30 20.49
C ALA A 301 1.26 -1.26 21.49
N LEU A 302 1.69 -0.08 21.05
CA LEU A 302 2.09 1.01 21.95
C LEU A 302 0.96 1.44 22.90
N GLU A 303 -0.27 1.58 22.39
CA GLU A 303 -1.42 1.99 23.20
C GLU A 303 -2.09 0.86 24.00
N GLY A 304 -1.78 -0.40 23.71
CA GLY A 304 -2.42 -1.54 24.39
C GLY A 304 -1.41 -2.47 25.08
N TYR A 305 -0.63 -3.17 24.27
CA TYR A 305 0.34 -4.16 24.74
C TYR A 305 1.40 -3.54 25.66
N MET A 306 2.02 -2.43 25.26
CA MET A 306 3.12 -1.83 26.03
C MET A 306 2.63 -1.31 27.38
N LEU A 307 1.45 -0.69 27.44
CA LEU A 307 0.85 -0.25 28.71
C LEU A 307 0.71 -1.40 29.71
N ARG A 308 0.26 -2.56 29.22
CA ARG A 308 0.02 -3.74 30.05
C ARG A 308 1.31 -4.42 30.51
N TYR A 309 2.31 -4.54 29.63
CA TYR A 309 3.47 -5.40 29.88
C TYR A 309 4.74 -4.65 30.26
N LEU A 310 4.81 -3.32 30.08
CA LEU A 310 5.96 -2.52 30.49
C LEU A 310 6.31 -2.68 31.98
N PRO A 311 5.36 -2.66 32.94
CA PRO A 311 5.69 -2.85 34.36
C PRO A 311 6.20 -4.25 34.70
N ILE A 312 5.94 -5.24 33.82
CA ILE A 312 6.27 -6.66 34.04
C ILE A 312 7.60 -7.03 33.39
N ARG A 313 7.82 -6.55 32.16
CA ARG A 313 8.96 -6.92 31.31
C ARG A 313 10.06 -5.87 31.26
N GLY A 314 9.77 -4.65 31.70
CA GLY A 314 10.72 -3.54 31.70
C GLY A 314 10.87 -2.85 30.35
N GLU A 315 11.49 -1.68 30.37
CA GLU A 315 11.60 -0.78 29.21
C GLU A 315 12.42 -1.35 28.05
N GLN A 316 13.52 -2.05 28.35
CA GLN A 316 14.40 -2.63 27.33
C GLN A 316 13.62 -3.59 26.41
N VAL A 317 12.85 -4.51 26.99
CA VAL A 317 12.05 -5.48 26.21
C VAL A 317 11.00 -4.77 25.36
N MET A 318 10.40 -3.68 25.87
CA MET A 318 9.42 -2.92 25.09
C MET A 318 10.08 -2.19 23.91
N ARG A 319 11.32 -1.67 24.07
CA ARG A 319 12.09 -1.08 22.96
C ARG A 319 12.43 -2.12 21.90
N GLU A 320 12.96 -3.27 22.31
CA GLU A 320 13.27 -4.39 21.41
C GLU A 320 12.00 -4.85 20.67
N THR A 321 10.85 -4.87 21.34
CA THR A 321 9.56 -5.20 20.70
C THR A 321 9.14 -4.13 19.68
N LEU A 322 9.30 -2.84 19.99
CA LEU A 322 9.00 -1.75 19.06
C LEU A 322 9.93 -1.75 17.83
N ASP A 323 11.19 -2.13 18.02
CA ASP A 323 12.18 -2.25 16.94
C ASP A 323 11.97 -3.50 16.07
N ALA A 324 11.32 -4.53 16.63
CA ALA A 324 11.01 -5.77 15.91
C ALA A 324 9.87 -5.60 14.89
N TYR A 325 8.97 -4.62 15.09
CA TYR A 325 8.04 -4.22 14.04
C TYR A 325 8.84 -3.65 12.87
N ARG A 326 8.57 -4.13 11.66
CA ARG A 326 9.24 -3.65 10.43
C ARG A 326 8.20 -3.02 9.49
N PRO A 327 7.69 -1.81 9.79
CA PRO A 327 6.70 -1.12 8.97
C PRO A 327 7.04 -1.04 7.47
N ASP A 328 8.33 -0.94 7.15
CA ASP A 328 8.88 -0.88 5.79
C ASP A 328 8.93 -2.25 5.08
N GLU A 329 8.77 -3.34 5.81
CA GLU A 329 8.81 -4.73 5.30
C GLU A 329 7.53 -5.50 5.64
N SER A 330 6.41 -4.79 5.82
CA SER A 330 5.13 -5.38 6.19
C SER A 330 4.69 -6.46 5.19
N ARG A 331 4.48 -7.69 5.68
CA ARG A 331 4.04 -8.81 4.84
C ARG A 331 2.69 -8.59 4.20
N SER A 332 1.82 -7.79 4.81
CA SER A 332 0.55 -7.41 4.22
C SER A 332 0.70 -6.64 2.89
N PHE A 333 1.85 -6.00 2.63
CA PHE A 333 2.11 -5.36 1.34
C PHE A 333 2.25 -6.40 0.21
N LEU A 334 2.73 -7.62 0.49
CA LEU A 334 2.72 -8.70 -0.51
C LEU A 334 1.30 -9.09 -0.92
N MET A 335 0.31 -8.99 -0.02
CA MET A 335 -1.09 -9.20 -0.42
C MET A 335 -1.55 -8.12 -1.42
N ILE A 336 -1.12 -6.88 -1.24
CA ILE A 336 -1.41 -5.79 -2.19
C ILE A 336 -0.70 -6.06 -3.52
N LEU A 337 0.58 -6.44 -3.50
CA LEU A 337 1.34 -6.82 -4.70
C LEU A 337 0.62 -7.92 -5.49
N ASN A 338 0.24 -8.98 -4.81
CA ASN A 338 -0.45 -10.12 -5.40
C ASN A 338 -1.80 -9.71 -6.02
N ALA A 339 -2.55 -8.85 -5.33
CA ALA A 339 -3.80 -8.30 -5.86
C ALA A 339 -3.58 -7.39 -7.07
N VAL A 340 -2.58 -6.50 -7.02
CA VAL A 340 -2.22 -5.60 -8.13
C VAL A 340 -1.85 -6.40 -9.37
N GLU A 341 -0.95 -7.38 -9.24
CA GLU A 341 -0.51 -8.18 -10.38
C GLU A 341 -1.65 -9.04 -10.96
N ALA A 342 -2.47 -9.67 -10.10
CA ALA A 342 -3.63 -10.45 -10.54
C ALA A 342 -4.64 -9.58 -11.29
N MET A 343 -4.84 -8.34 -10.85
CA MET A 343 -5.74 -7.40 -11.50
C MET A 343 -5.17 -6.85 -12.81
N ALA A 344 -3.88 -6.53 -12.85
CA ALA A 344 -3.21 -6.01 -14.03
C ALA A 344 -3.13 -7.04 -15.17
N ALA A 345 -2.97 -8.33 -14.86
CA ALA A 345 -2.81 -9.41 -15.84
C ALA A 345 -3.96 -9.53 -16.86
N GLY A 346 -5.16 -9.04 -16.54
CA GLY A 346 -6.24 -8.92 -17.53
C GLY A 346 -6.98 -7.60 -17.41
N ALA A 347 -6.27 -6.54 -17.05
CA ALA A 347 -6.72 -5.18 -17.26
C ALA A 347 -6.42 -4.73 -18.70
N ARG A 348 -7.05 -3.65 -19.13
CA ARG A 348 -6.69 -2.95 -20.38
C ARG A 348 -5.22 -2.51 -20.35
N ALA A 349 -4.65 -2.26 -21.52
CA ALA A 349 -3.26 -1.80 -21.61
C ALA A 349 -3.09 -0.42 -20.94
N ALA A 350 -1.98 -0.25 -20.22
CA ALA A 350 -1.53 1.04 -19.73
C ALA A 350 -0.88 1.86 -20.86
N LEU A 351 -1.01 3.19 -20.83
CA LEU A 351 -0.14 4.04 -21.63
C LEU A 351 1.30 3.98 -21.10
N PRO A 352 2.31 4.00 -21.96
CA PRO A 352 3.70 3.82 -21.55
C PRO A 352 4.32 5.08 -20.91
N ASP A 353 3.80 6.27 -21.22
CA ASP A 353 4.49 7.54 -20.94
C ASP A 353 3.79 8.39 -19.88
N ALA A 354 4.59 9.18 -19.16
CA ALA A 354 4.09 10.18 -18.22
C ALA A 354 3.22 11.25 -18.93
N THR A 355 2.13 11.66 -18.28
CA THR A 355 1.24 12.71 -18.80
C THR A 355 1.91 14.08 -18.74
N ALA A 356 1.38 15.06 -19.49
CA ALA A 356 1.84 16.44 -19.43
C ALA A 356 1.76 17.03 -18.01
N GLN A 357 0.73 16.66 -17.23
CA GLN A 357 0.58 17.08 -15.83
C GLN A 357 1.71 16.50 -14.96
N GLU A 358 2.04 15.22 -15.15
CA GLU A 358 3.14 14.57 -14.42
C GLU A 358 4.48 15.20 -14.78
N GLN A 359 4.74 15.45 -16.06
CA GLN A 359 5.96 16.13 -16.52
C GLN A 359 6.08 17.56 -15.96
N ALA A 360 4.96 18.29 -15.85
CA ALA A 360 4.96 19.64 -15.29
C ALA A 360 5.19 19.64 -13.76
N LEU A 361 4.69 18.62 -13.05
CA LEU A 361 4.80 18.54 -11.59
C LEU A 361 6.16 17.97 -11.14
N ALA A 362 6.75 17.04 -11.90
CA ALA A 362 7.98 16.33 -11.54
C ALA A 362 9.14 17.23 -11.07
N PRO A 363 9.47 18.37 -11.73
CA PRO A 363 10.57 19.23 -11.31
C PRO A 363 10.38 19.88 -9.93
N THR A 364 9.15 19.91 -9.41
CA THR A 364 8.83 20.52 -8.10
C THR A 364 9.12 19.60 -6.92
N ALA A 365 9.33 18.30 -7.17
CA ALA A 365 9.47 17.28 -6.13
C ALA A 365 10.56 17.60 -5.09
N GLY A 366 11.70 18.14 -5.54
CA GLY A 366 12.79 18.53 -4.65
C GLY A 366 12.38 19.63 -3.67
N ALA A 367 11.66 20.66 -4.13
CA ALA A 367 11.16 21.72 -3.26
C ALA A 367 10.11 21.17 -2.27
N LYS A 368 9.20 20.32 -2.75
CA LYS A 368 8.17 19.67 -1.92
C LYS A 368 8.75 18.75 -0.84
N LEU A 369 9.89 18.11 -1.08
CA LEU A 369 10.62 17.37 -0.04
C LEU A 369 11.06 18.28 1.12
N HIS A 370 11.60 19.44 0.81
CA HIS A 370 12.05 20.38 1.84
C HIS A 370 10.86 20.91 2.66
N GLU A 371 9.77 21.30 2.00
CA GLU A 371 8.52 21.71 2.66
C GLU A 371 7.99 20.61 3.60
N LEU A 372 8.02 19.35 3.17
CA LEU A 372 7.58 18.22 3.98
C LEU A 372 8.49 17.99 5.21
N ILE A 373 9.82 18.07 5.05
CA ILE A 373 10.76 17.92 6.16
C ILE A 373 10.58 19.04 7.20
N GLU A 374 10.39 20.28 6.74
CA GLU A 374 10.10 21.41 7.62
C GLU A 374 8.78 21.22 8.37
N ALA A 375 7.70 20.85 7.65
CA ALA A 375 6.40 20.58 8.24
C ALA A 375 6.47 19.40 9.23
N TRP A 376 7.29 18.38 8.95
CA TRP A 376 7.54 17.27 9.86
C TRP A 376 8.16 17.73 11.17
N HIS A 377 9.18 18.60 11.10
CA HIS A 377 9.83 19.16 12.29
C HIS A 377 8.87 20.02 13.13
N GLU A 378 8.04 20.86 12.48
CA GLU A 378 7.01 21.62 13.19
C GLU A 378 5.96 20.69 13.82
N ARG A 379 5.50 19.67 13.07
CA ARG A 379 4.53 18.70 13.56
C ARG A 379 5.06 17.91 14.76
N ALA A 380 6.34 17.56 14.76
CA ALA A 380 7.00 16.86 15.87
C ALA A 380 7.01 17.66 17.19
N LYS A 381 7.04 19.01 17.13
CA LYS A 381 6.98 19.86 18.34
C LYS A 381 5.64 19.75 19.07
N ALA A 382 4.58 19.32 18.38
CA ALA A 382 3.28 19.08 18.99
C ALA A 382 3.23 17.81 19.84
N LEU A 383 4.27 16.97 19.82
CA LEU A 383 4.32 15.78 20.66
C LEU A 383 4.44 16.18 22.12
N ALA A 384 3.42 15.81 22.89
CA ALA A 384 3.42 15.86 24.34
C ALA A 384 3.49 14.43 24.87
N PRO A 385 4.69 13.88 25.13
CA PRO A 385 4.81 12.50 25.56
C PRO A 385 4.04 12.23 26.86
N THR A 386 3.50 11.03 26.97
CA THR A 386 2.87 10.48 28.17
C THR A 386 3.87 10.50 29.34
N SER A 387 3.36 10.42 30.56
CA SER A 387 4.20 10.29 31.76
C SER A 387 4.75 8.86 31.92
N GLY A 388 5.82 8.72 32.72
CA GLY A 388 6.41 7.42 33.06
C GLY A 388 7.09 6.72 31.89
N GLY A 389 7.20 5.40 31.97
CA GLY A 389 7.96 4.59 31.01
C GLY A 389 7.41 4.62 29.58
N ILE A 390 6.10 4.84 29.39
CA ILE A 390 5.51 5.00 28.05
C ILE A 390 6.03 6.26 27.38
N GLY A 391 6.13 7.36 28.13
CA GLY A 391 6.77 8.58 27.66
C GLY A 391 8.22 8.38 27.21
N GLU A 392 8.97 7.48 27.86
CA GLU A 392 10.33 7.15 27.45
C GLU A 392 10.37 6.35 26.15
N LEU A 393 9.40 5.47 25.90
CA LEU A 393 9.26 4.76 24.62
C LEU A 393 8.89 5.73 23.49
N GLU A 394 7.96 6.64 23.74
CA GLU A 394 7.57 7.69 22.77
C GLU A 394 8.76 8.61 22.43
N ARG A 395 9.53 9.04 23.43
CA ARG A 395 10.77 9.80 23.23
C ARG A 395 11.83 9.00 22.49
N TYR A 396 11.94 7.71 22.77
CA TYR A 396 12.85 6.80 22.08
C TYR A 396 12.53 6.73 20.58
N LEU A 397 11.26 6.52 20.23
CA LEU A 397 10.80 6.52 18.84
C LEU A 397 11.09 7.85 18.14
N LEU A 398 10.72 8.98 18.75
CA LEU A 398 10.95 10.30 18.16
C LEU A 398 12.44 10.56 17.87
N ARG A 399 13.34 10.21 18.81
CA ARG A 399 14.80 10.33 18.59
C ARG A 399 15.27 9.46 17.43
N GLY A 400 14.72 8.25 17.30
CA GLY A 400 14.97 7.38 16.16
C GLY A 400 14.59 8.04 14.83
N PHE A 401 13.42 8.69 14.78
CA PHE A 401 12.97 9.39 13.57
C PHE A 401 13.85 10.60 13.25
N GLN A 402 14.17 11.42 14.25
CA GLN A 402 15.03 12.60 14.09
C GLN A 402 16.44 12.25 13.59
N LYS A 403 16.94 11.04 13.90
CA LYS A 403 18.22 10.55 13.39
C LYS A 403 18.14 10.11 11.93
N ARG A 404 17.03 9.49 11.52
CA ARG A 404 16.83 8.93 10.17
C ARG A 404 16.44 9.98 9.14
N LEU A 405 15.62 10.96 9.53
CA LEU A 405 15.02 11.92 8.60
C LEU A 405 16.05 12.71 7.77
N PRO A 406 17.13 13.29 8.35
CA PRO A 406 18.12 14.02 7.56
C PRO A 406 18.83 13.13 6.54
N LEU A 407 19.20 11.90 6.96
CA LEU A 407 19.89 10.93 6.08
C LEU A 407 19.01 10.53 4.89
N ALA A 408 17.72 10.28 5.14
CA ALA A 408 16.77 9.93 4.09
C ALA A 408 16.46 11.13 3.19
N GLY A 409 16.27 12.31 3.77
CA GLY A 409 16.00 13.56 3.08
C GLY A 409 17.14 14.00 2.15
N ASP A 410 18.38 14.00 2.63
CA ASP A 410 19.56 14.40 1.84
C ASP A 410 19.80 13.45 0.67
N ALA A 411 19.61 12.16 0.89
CA ALA A 411 19.72 11.17 -0.18
C ALA A 411 18.62 11.36 -1.24
N LEU A 412 17.37 11.53 -0.81
CA LEU A 412 16.25 11.70 -1.75
C LEU A 412 16.32 13.03 -2.51
N SER A 413 16.77 14.11 -1.87
CA SER A 413 16.92 15.43 -2.52
C SER A 413 17.90 15.40 -3.69
N THR A 414 18.91 14.52 -3.61
CA THR A 414 19.88 14.29 -4.71
C THR A 414 19.28 13.46 -5.86
N LEU A 415 18.33 12.56 -5.56
CA LEU A 415 17.74 11.64 -6.54
C LEU A 415 16.57 12.28 -7.29
N LEU A 416 15.73 13.08 -6.63
CA LEU A 416 14.50 13.63 -7.21
C LEU A 416 14.72 14.43 -8.51
N PRO A 417 15.71 15.34 -8.62
CA PRO A 417 15.95 16.05 -9.88
C PRO A 417 16.38 15.12 -11.01
N LYS A 418 17.17 14.08 -10.70
CA LYS A 418 17.60 13.07 -11.68
C LYS A 418 16.40 12.26 -12.16
N LEU A 419 15.55 11.85 -11.23
CA LEU A 419 14.33 11.10 -11.50
C LEU A 419 13.33 11.91 -12.35
N ALA A 420 13.16 13.19 -12.04
CA ALA A 420 12.29 14.08 -12.80
C ALA A 420 12.75 14.28 -14.26
N ALA A 421 14.06 14.17 -14.52
CA ALA A 421 14.66 14.30 -15.84
C ALA A 421 14.86 12.95 -16.56
N SER A 422 14.47 11.85 -15.92
CA SER A 422 14.72 10.50 -16.41
C SER A 422 13.60 10.04 -17.37
N ARG A 423 13.80 8.90 -18.03
CA ARG A 423 12.87 8.29 -18.98
C ARG A 423 11.84 7.39 -18.26
N HIS A 424 10.91 6.82 -19.02
CA HIS A 424 9.88 5.89 -18.52
C HIS A 424 9.07 6.51 -17.36
N ASP A 425 8.99 5.79 -16.24
CA ASP A 425 8.24 6.17 -15.05
C ASP A 425 8.90 7.27 -14.19
N GLY A 426 10.13 7.70 -14.48
CA GLY A 426 10.85 8.67 -13.66
C GLY A 426 10.06 9.96 -13.36
N PRO A 427 9.57 10.68 -14.38
CA PRO A 427 8.76 11.87 -14.18
C PRO A 427 7.49 11.58 -13.39
N ARG A 428 6.85 10.43 -13.62
CA ARG A 428 5.67 10.02 -12.84
C ARG A 428 6.03 9.83 -11.36
N LEU A 429 7.09 9.11 -11.04
CA LEU A 429 7.54 8.90 -9.66
C LEU A 429 7.84 10.20 -8.91
N ALA A 430 8.51 11.14 -9.58
CA ALA A 430 8.79 12.45 -9.02
C ALA A 430 7.49 13.27 -8.81
N ALA A 431 6.58 13.25 -9.77
CA ALA A 431 5.27 13.89 -9.65
C ALA A 431 4.42 13.29 -8.52
N SER A 432 4.40 11.95 -8.38
CA SER A 432 3.73 11.26 -7.28
C SER A 432 4.22 11.75 -5.92
N PHE A 433 5.54 11.87 -5.77
CA PHE A 433 6.15 12.36 -4.54
C PHE A 433 5.74 13.80 -4.26
N ALA A 434 5.83 14.68 -5.27
CA ALA A 434 5.51 16.09 -5.14
C ALA A 434 4.07 16.30 -4.63
N ALA A 435 3.09 15.63 -5.26
CA ALA A 435 1.70 15.69 -4.86
C ALA A 435 1.47 15.10 -3.46
N LEU A 436 2.09 13.97 -3.13
CA LEU A 436 2.01 13.36 -1.80
C LEU A 436 2.53 14.30 -0.71
N ALA A 437 3.71 14.89 -0.92
CA ALA A 437 4.35 15.80 0.01
C ALA A 437 3.48 17.07 0.21
N GLU A 438 2.94 17.62 -0.87
CA GLU A 438 2.00 18.75 -0.81
C GLU A 438 0.75 18.42 0.01
N HIS A 439 0.11 17.27 -0.24
CA HIS A 439 -1.05 16.82 0.52
C HIS A 439 -0.74 16.60 2.01
N ALA A 440 0.44 16.07 2.33
CA ALA A 440 0.88 15.86 3.72
C ALA A 440 1.10 17.19 4.44
N VAL A 441 1.80 18.15 3.80
CA VAL A 441 1.99 19.51 4.33
C VAL A 441 0.64 20.20 4.56
N ALA A 442 -0.27 20.12 3.59
CA ALA A 442 -1.61 20.70 3.71
C ALA A 442 -2.42 20.09 4.87
N ALA A 443 -2.36 18.77 5.05
CA ALA A 443 -3.03 18.09 6.17
C ALA A 443 -2.47 18.50 7.54
N TRP A 444 -1.19 18.89 7.62
CA TRP A 444 -0.55 19.36 8.85
C TRP A 444 -0.68 20.87 9.09
N ALA A 445 -1.18 21.65 8.13
CA ALA A 445 -1.44 23.06 8.33
C ALA A 445 -2.62 23.30 9.30
N THR A 446 -3.60 22.39 9.34
CA THR A 446 -4.75 22.43 10.26
C THR A 446 -5.01 21.06 10.89
N PRO A 447 -4.05 20.54 11.67
CA PRO A 447 -4.07 19.14 12.03
C PRO A 447 -5.14 18.88 13.11
N PRO A 448 -5.81 17.72 13.08
CA PRO A 448 -6.64 17.29 14.18
C PRO A 448 -5.79 17.10 15.44
N LYS A 449 -6.42 17.22 16.62
CA LYS A 449 -5.80 16.85 17.89
C LYS A 449 -5.48 15.35 17.85
N ARG A 450 -4.22 15.00 18.15
CA ARG A 450 -3.74 13.61 18.18
C ARG A 450 -3.23 13.24 19.56
N ARG A 451 -3.42 11.98 19.93
CA ARG A 451 -2.72 11.35 21.05
C ARG A 451 -1.26 11.07 20.64
N PRO A 452 -0.33 10.88 21.59
CA PRO A 452 1.09 10.70 21.27
C PRO A 452 1.37 9.56 20.27
N ALA A 453 0.73 8.40 20.43
CA ALA A 453 0.91 7.28 19.50
C ALA A 453 0.42 7.61 18.08
N GLU A 454 -0.73 8.28 17.94
CA GLU A 454 -1.26 8.71 16.64
C GLU A 454 -0.36 9.74 15.96
N LEU A 455 0.22 10.66 16.72
CA LEU A 455 1.15 11.65 16.19
C LEU A 455 2.47 11.00 15.76
N LEU A 456 3.02 10.09 16.57
CA LEU A 456 4.23 9.34 16.22
C LEU A 456 3.99 8.49 14.97
N LEU A 457 2.80 7.90 14.83
CA LEU A 457 2.39 7.19 13.62
C LEU A 457 2.43 8.10 12.40
N GLU A 458 1.78 9.27 12.45
CA GLU A 458 1.79 10.24 11.34
C GLU A 458 3.23 10.65 10.95
N LEU A 459 4.08 10.89 11.95
CA LEU A 459 5.48 11.25 11.74
C LEU A 459 6.29 10.10 11.14
N GLU A 460 6.10 8.87 11.60
CA GLU A 460 6.78 7.70 11.08
C GLU A 460 6.29 7.37 9.66
N LEU A 461 5.00 7.53 9.36
CA LEU A 461 4.47 7.36 8.01
C LEU A 461 5.19 8.28 7.01
N ALA A 462 5.31 9.57 7.31
CA ALA A 462 6.02 10.51 6.45
C ALA A 462 7.51 10.17 6.27
N LEU A 463 8.19 9.76 7.34
CA LEU A 463 9.58 9.29 7.27
C LEU A 463 9.72 8.06 6.38
N LEU A 464 8.86 7.05 6.56
CA LEU A 464 8.86 5.82 5.78
C LEU A 464 8.57 6.08 4.30
N LEU A 465 7.71 7.04 3.98
CA LEU A 465 7.47 7.49 2.61
C LEU A 465 8.76 8.07 2.00
N ILE A 466 9.47 8.95 2.70
CA ILE A 466 10.76 9.49 2.20
C ILE A 466 11.78 8.37 1.96
N GLU A 467 11.90 7.41 2.87
CA GLU A 467 12.81 6.28 2.74
C GLU A 467 12.41 5.32 1.59
N ALA A 468 11.11 5.07 1.41
CA ALA A 468 10.58 4.25 0.32
C ALA A 468 10.88 4.89 -1.04
N TRP A 469 10.62 6.20 -1.19
CA TRP A 469 10.95 6.91 -2.43
C TRP A 469 12.44 6.95 -2.70
N ARG A 470 13.27 7.15 -1.68
CA ARG A 470 14.73 7.08 -1.83
C ARG A 470 15.12 5.75 -2.46
N ARG A 471 14.64 4.65 -1.89
CA ARG A 471 14.95 3.29 -2.35
C ARG A 471 14.45 3.01 -3.76
N GLN A 472 13.21 3.38 -4.05
CA GLN A 472 12.60 3.20 -5.37
C GLN A 472 13.30 4.04 -6.45
N SER A 473 13.69 5.26 -6.12
CA SER A 473 14.39 6.17 -7.05
C SER A 473 15.78 5.66 -7.40
N ASP A 474 16.52 5.17 -6.39
CA ASP A 474 17.85 4.60 -6.56
C ASP A 474 17.81 3.40 -7.52
N LEU A 475 16.90 2.44 -7.25
CA LEU A 475 16.70 1.28 -8.13
C LEU A 475 16.27 1.67 -9.54
N HIS A 476 15.31 2.60 -9.69
CA HIS A 476 14.84 3.03 -11.00
C HIS A 476 15.97 3.66 -11.83
N LEU A 477 16.73 4.60 -11.25
CA LEU A 477 17.82 5.27 -11.94
C LEU A 477 18.96 4.32 -12.31
N THR A 478 19.28 3.34 -11.45
CA THR A 478 20.25 2.28 -11.78
C THR A 478 19.78 1.41 -12.94
N ILE A 479 18.51 1.01 -12.96
CA ILE A 479 17.95 0.19 -14.03
C ILE A 479 17.92 0.97 -15.35
N GLU A 480 17.41 2.20 -15.32
CA GLU A 480 17.27 3.03 -16.52
C GLU A 480 18.61 3.35 -17.19
N ALA A 481 19.69 3.48 -16.41
CA ALA A 481 21.03 3.69 -16.96
C ALA A 481 21.51 2.55 -17.87
N HIS A 482 20.82 1.41 -17.88
CA HIS A 482 21.13 0.22 -18.68
C HIS A 482 20.05 -0.11 -19.73
N VAL A 483 19.10 0.80 -19.95
CA VAL A 483 18.11 0.76 -21.04
C VAL A 483 18.62 1.58 -22.22
#